data_AF-A0A1L9QS97-F1
#
_entry.id   AF-A0A1L9QS97-F1
#
_cell.length_a   1.000
_cell.length_b   1.000
_cell.length_c   1.000
_cell.angle_alpha   90.00
_cell.angle_beta   90.00
_cell.angle_gamma   90.00
#
_symmetry.space_group_name_H-M   'P 1'
#
loop_
_entity.id
_entity.type
_entity.pdbx_description
1 polymer ?
#
loop_
_entity_poly.entity_id
_entity_poly.type
_entity_poly.pdbx_seq_one_letter_code
_entity_poly.pdbx_strand_id
1 'polypeptide(L)'
;MVGKTDNKIASAIEDTRDKIDLSQRSLLSEGVQKISYPLNRFDFRGEITRLLIQKGFIDKAVPLEELNTHIPYQQQVVDQNLLCEVGKTFYETSVLLRNLHFELQKYLAEEVLGFDFICQEIPTVRFHFPVPLIEAYRSSEGVYLGHHSDTMLGHPFAEINCWFPLTECSQTNALQLSSLEDEKSILESLCQDIAYDADTYHKQGRNLFYQKLIKEDEYRQLVINSCHPVAMQYGELLLFDPRCIHGPAENQEERTRVSMDFRIIPLESYEKMTREYRSQGRSGRKFARGDVFFEKSAKQL
;
A
#
# COMPACT_ATOMS: atom_id res chain seq x y z
N MET A 1 53.09 -44.18 -19.65
CA MET A 1 52.38 -43.75 -18.42
C MET A 1 51.56 -42.54 -18.77
N VAL A 2 50.25 -42.72 -18.81
CA VAL A 2 49.25 -41.70 -19.09
C VAL A 2 48.93 -41.01 -17.77
N GLY A 3 49.04 -39.69 -17.70
CA GLY A 3 48.65 -38.89 -16.54
C GLY A 3 48.16 -37.54 -17.02
N LYS A 4 46.84 -37.45 -17.22
CA LYS A 4 46.11 -36.31 -17.77
C LYS A 4 46.08 -35.14 -16.77
N THR A 5 46.16 -33.95 -17.34
CA THR A 5 45.83 -32.63 -16.79
C THR A 5 44.42 -32.59 -16.20
N ASP A 6 44.32 -32.32 -14.89
CA ASP A 6 43.07 -31.99 -14.22
C ASP A 6 42.74 -30.50 -14.43
N ASN A 7 42.03 -30.22 -15.53
CA ASN A 7 41.27 -28.99 -15.71
C ASN A 7 39.90 -29.21 -15.07
N LYS A 8 39.73 -28.82 -13.80
CA LYS A 8 38.39 -28.72 -13.19
C LYS A 8 37.75 -27.42 -13.67
N ILE A 9 36.95 -27.59 -14.71
CA ILE A 9 35.89 -26.69 -15.16
C ILE A 9 35.05 -26.32 -13.93
N ALA A 10 35.11 -25.06 -13.51
CA ALA A 10 34.11 -24.48 -12.62
C ALA A 10 32.78 -24.51 -13.38
N SER A 11 31.87 -25.40 -12.98
CA SER A 11 30.51 -25.41 -13.51
C SER A 11 29.83 -24.11 -13.09
N ALA A 12 29.55 -23.24 -14.05
CA ALA A 12 28.53 -22.22 -13.89
C ALA A 12 27.20 -22.97 -13.63
N ILE A 13 26.81 -23.04 -12.37
CA ILE A 13 25.43 -23.33 -12.01
C ILE A 13 24.68 -22.11 -12.50
N GLU A 14 23.98 -22.22 -13.64
CA GLU A 14 22.99 -21.24 -14.03
C GLU A 14 22.04 -21.07 -12.86
N ASP A 15 22.01 -19.87 -12.30
CA ASP A 15 21.14 -19.52 -11.20
C ASP A 15 19.69 -19.57 -11.71
N THR A 16 19.02 -20.71 -11.52
CA THR A 16 17.65 -20.98 -11.99
C THR A 16 16.58 -20.23 -11.18
N ARG A 17 16.98 -19.29 -10.32
CA ARG A 17 16.06 -18.53 -9.48
C ARG A 17 15.47 -17.37 -10.26
N ASP A 18 14.15 -17.23 -10.15
CA ASP A 18 13.40 -16.09 -10.67
C ASP A 18 13.99 -14.80 -10.09
N LYS A 19 14.28 -13.81 -10.95
CA LYS A 19 14.94 -12.57 -10.55
C LYS A 19 13.96 -11.41 -10.61
N ILE A 20 14.05 -10.52 -9.62
CA ILE A 20 13.31 -9.25 -9.65
C ILE A 20 13.82 -8.41 -10.82
N ASP A 21 12.90 -7.98 -11.68
CA ASP A 21 13.16 -7.03 -12.74
C ASP A 21 12.63 -5.63 -12.35
N LEU A 22 13.50 -4.82 -11.74
CA LEU A 22 13.18 -3.42 -11.43
C LEU A 22 13.11 -2.53 -12.68
N SER A 23 13.56 -3.03 -13.85
CA SER A 23 13.50 -2.27 -15.11
C SER A 23 12.12 -2.29 -15.76
N GLN A 24 11.20 -3.13 -15.25
CA GLN A 24 9.81 -3.14 -15.68
C GLN A 24 9.22 -1.73 -15.59
N ARG A 25 8.68 -1.24 -16.71
CA ARG A 25 8.07 0.10 -16.73
C ARG A 25 6.85 0.15 -15.84
N SER A 26 6.68 1.27 -15.16
CA SER A 26 5.43 1.55 -14.46
C SER A 26 4.26 1.58 -15.44
N LEU A 27 3.09 1.16 -14.96
CA LEU A 27 1.83 1.30 -15.68
C LEU A 27 1.34 2.77 -15.68
N LEU A 28 1.91 3.61 -14.83
CA LEU A 28 1.66 5.04 -14.74
C LEU A 28 2.91 5.78 -15.25
N SER A 29 2.74 6.79 -16.11
CA SER A 29 3.88 7.43 -16.81
C SER A 29 4.98 7.93 -15.86
N GLU A 30 4.59 8.49 -14.71
CA GLU A 30 5.50 9.03 -13.68
C GLU A 30 5.49 8.18 -12.39
N GLY A 31 4.96 6.95 -12.45
CA GLY A 31 4.73 6.11 -11.27
C GLY A 31 3.60 6.60 -10.36
N VAL A 32 3.09 7.81 -10.56
CA VAL A 32 2.00 8.41 -9.76
C VAL A 32 1.06 9.20 -10.68
N GLN A 33 -0.24 9.12 -10.41
CA GLN A 33 -1.27 9.91 -11.06
C GLN A 33 -2.31 10.36 -10.04
N LYS A 34 -2.61 11.65 -9.99
CA LYS A 34 -3.73 12.19 -9.21
C LYS A 34 -4.91 12.46 -10.14
N ILE A 35 -6.11 12.04 -9.73
CA ILE A 35 -7.37 12.29 -10.42
C ILE A 35 -8.41 12.84 -9.43
N SER A 36 -9.55 13.28 -9.95
CA SER A 36 -10.72 13.64 -9.14
C SER A 36 -11.91 12.72 -9.45
N TYR A 37 -12.79 12.52 -8.47
CA TYR A 37 -14.04 11.79 -8.63
C TYR A 37 -15.26 12.64 -8.21
N PRO A 38 -16.42 12.44 -8.84
CA PRO A 38 -17.61 13.27 -8.61
C PRO A 38 -18.25 13.01 -7.23
N LEU A 39 -18.18 14.00 -6.34
CA LEU A 39 -18.70 13.90 -4.97
C LEU A 39 -20.23 13.74 -4.89
N ASN A 40 -20.96 14.19 -5.92
CA ASN A 40 -22.41 13.97 -6.01
C ASN A 40 -22.80 12.52 -6.35
N ARG A 41 -21.85 11.70 -6.83
CA ARG A 41 -22.06 10.27 -7.13
C ARG A 41 -21.51 9.37 -6.02
N PHE A 42 -20.47 9.80 -5.32
CA PHE A 42 -19.69 8.97 -4.40
C PHE A 42 -19.62 9.57 -2.98
N ASP A 43 -20.67 9.37 -2.18
CA ASP A 43 -20.70 9.84 -0.78
C ASP A 43 -20.10 8.83 0.21
N PHE A 44 -18.78 8.66 0.14
CA PHE A 44 -18.05 7.82 1.10
C PHE A 44 -18.07 8.41 2.51
N ARG A 45 -18.02 9.74 2.67
CA ARG A 45 -18.06 10.41 3.99
C ARG A 45 -19.36 10.12 4.73
N GLY A 46 -20.50 10.19 4.03
CA GLY A 46 -21.81 9.86 4.60
C GLY A 46 -21.87 8.42 5.08
N GLU A 47 -21.39 7.48 4.27
CA GLU A 47 -21.39 6.06 4.63
C GLU A 47 -20.45 5.73 5.79
N ILE A 48 -19.24 6.30 5.83
CA ILE A 48 -18.32 6.13 6.96
C ILE A 48 -18.92 6.72 8.24
N THR A 49 -19.52 7.91 8.17
CA THR A 49 -20.22 8.53 9.32
C THR A 49 -21.35 7.63 9.82
N ARG A 50 -22.18 7.11 8.91
CA ARG A 50 -23.28 6.18 9.25
C ARG A 50 -22.77 4.94 9.96
N LEU A 51 -21.66 4.36 9.48
CA LEU A 51 -21.04 3.17 10.08
C LEU A 51 -20.42 3.45 11.45
N LEU A 52 -19.79 4.60 11.65
CA LEU A 52 -19.27 5.01 12.96
C LEU A 52 -20.39 5.13 13.99
N ILE A 53 -21.55 5.70 13.62
CA ILE A 53 -22.74 5.77 14.48
C ILE A 53 -23.30 4.38 14.74
N GLN A 54 -23.51 3.59 13.69
CA GLN A 54 -24.06 2.23 13.80
C GLN A 54 -23.22 1.33 14.72
N LYS A 55 -21.89 1.50 14.70
CA LYS A 55 -20.95 0.72 15.50
C LYS A 55 -20.70 1.32 16.89
N GLY A 56 -21.32 2.45 17.22
CA GLY A 56 -21.28 3.07 18.56
C GLY A 56 -19.99 3.83 18.87
N PHE A 57 -19.22 4.25 17.87
CA PHE A 57 -18.02 5.08 18.09
C PHE A 57 -18.34 6.56 18.30
N ILE A 58 -19.47 7.03 17.75
CA ILE A 58 -19.99 8.38 17.90
C ILE A 58 -21.52 8.34 17.98
N ASP A 59 -22.14 9.25 18.73
CA ASP A 59 -23.60 9.25 18.93
C ASP A 59 -24.37 10.02 17.84
N LYS A 60 -23.67 10.89 17.11
CA LYS A 60 -24.23 11.75 16.05
C LYS A 60 -23.16 12.03 15.00
N ALA A 61 -23.60 12.52 13.84
CA ALA A 61 -22.69 12.96 12.80
C ALA A 61 -21.79 14.10 13.32
N VAL A 62 -20.49 13.94 13.12
CA VAL A 62 -19.44 14.93 13.41
C VAL A 62 -18.48 14.99 12.21
N PRO A 63 -17.72 16.07 12.01
CA PRO A 63 -16.67 16.10 11.00
C PRO A 63 -15.68 14.95 11.21
N LEU A 64 -15.30 14.25 10.13
CA LEU A 64 -14.36 13.12 10.23
C LEU A 64 -12.97 13.55 10.71
N GLU A 65 -12.63 14.82 10.46
CA GLU A 65 -11.42 15.49 10.91
C GLU A 65 -11.35 15.60 12.45
N GLU A 66 -12.50 15.62 13.13
CA GLU A 66 -12.62 15.87 14.58
C GLU A 66 -12.78 14.57 15.38
N LEU A 67 -12.70 13.39 14.74
CA LEU A 67 -12.91 12.10 15.42
C LEU A 67 -11.98 11.87 16.61
N ASN A 68 -10.78 12.45 16.61
CA ASN A 68 -9.83 12.41 17.73
C ASN A 68 -10.38 13.02 19.03
N THR A 69 -11.36 13.92 18.93
CA THR A 69 -12.00 14.56 20.10
C THR A 69 -13.25 13.81 20.57
N HIS A 70 -13.81 12.94 19.73
CA HIS A 70 -15.05 12.22 19.99
C HIS A 70 -14.83 10.76 20.37
N ILE A 71 -13.73 10.15 19.95
CA ILE A 71 -13.41 8.75 20.20
C ILE A 71 -12.40 8.67 21.37
N PRO A 72 -12.58 7.78 22.37
CA PRO A 72 -11.63 7.65 23.47
C PRO A 72 -10.21 7.33 23.01
N TYR A 73 -9.19 7.93 23.65
CA TYR A 73 -7.78 7.78 23.30
C TYR A 73 -7.34 6.32 23.11
N GLN A 74 -7.78 5.42 24.00
CA GLN A 74 -7.43 4.00 23.96
C GLN A 74 -7.88 3.31 22.67
N GLN A 75 -8.95 3.80 22.04
CA GLN A 75 -9.47 3.26 20.77
C GLN A 75 -8.78 3.86 19.54
N GLN A 76 -8.05 4.97 19.72
CA GLN A 76 -7.29 5.67 18.67
C GLN A 76 -5.91 5.05 18.45
N VAL A 77 -5.29 4.54 19.51
CA VAL A 77 -3.93 3.96 19.47
C VAL A 77 -3.92 2.70 18.60
N VAL A 78 -2.91 2.59 17.75
CA VAL A 78 -2.69 1.43 16.88
C VAL A 78 -2.04 0.27 17.65
N ASP A 79 -2.42 -0.96 17.30
CA ASP A 79 -1.78 -2.17 17.82
C ASP A 79 -0.54 -2.58 17.01
N GLN A 80 0.06 -3.73 17.34
CA GLN A 80 1.23 -4.27 16.62
C GLN A 80 1.00 -4.54 15.12
N ASN A 81 -0.25 -4.54 14.66
CA ASN A 81 -0.61 -4.67 13.25
C ASN A 81 -0.89 -3.31 12.60
N LEU A 82 -0.57 -2.20 13.26
CA LEU A 82 -0.83 -0.83 12.84
C LEU A 82 -2.33 -0.52 12.67
N LEU A 83 -3.18 -1.15 13.49
CA LEU A 83 -4.64 -0.96 13.45
C LEU A 83 -5.17 -0.46 14.78
N CYS A 84 -5.89 0.65 14.74
CA CYS A 84 -6.68 1.14 15.86
C CYS A 84 -8.00 0.35 15.99
N GLU A 85 -8.66 0.46 17.15
CA GLU A 85 -9.91 -0.26 17.41
C GLU A 85 -11.00 0.10 16.39
N VAL A 86 -11.13 1.39 16.07
CA VAL A 86 -12.06 1.90 15.07
C VAL A 86 -11.83 1.20 13.73
N GLY A 87 -10.59 1.22 13.22
CA GLY A 87 -10.24 0.63 11.94
C GLY A 87 -10.50 -0.88 11.87
N LYS A 88 -10.32 -1.62 12.97
CA LYS A 88 -10.58 -3.07 13.02
C LYS A 88 -12.04 -3.41 12.74
N THR A 89 -12.97 -2.53 13.09
CA THR A 89 -14.40 -2.80 12.87
C THR A 89 -14.84 -2.59 11.42
N PHE A 90 -13.99 -1.99 10.57
CA PHE A 90 -14.28 -1.74 9.16
C PHE A 90 -13.80 -2.87 8.22
N TYR A 91 -13.15 -3.92 8.73
CA TYR A 91 -12.91 -5.15 7.96
C TYR A 91 -14.23 -5.84 7.58
N GLU A 92 -15.24 -5.73 8.45
CA GLU A 92 -16.62 -6.05 8.11
C GLU A 92 -17.28 -4.84 7.45
N THR A 93 -17.34 -4.88 6.12
CA THR A 93 -17.95 -3.81 5.31
C THR A 93 -19.48 -3.92 5.28
N SER A 94 -20.13 -2.84 4.82
CA SER A 94 -21.57 -2.81 4.58
C SER A 94 -21.90 -3.05 3.11
N VAL A 95 -23.14 -3.43 2.82
CA VAL A 95 -23.65 -3.52 1.44
C VAL A 95 -23.52 -2.18 0.73
N LEU A 96 -23.81 -1.06 1.42
CA LEU A 96 -23.76 0.27 0.83
C LEU A 96 -22.33 0.70 0.51
N LEU A 97 -21.38 0.50 1.42
CA LEU A 97 -19.97 0.81 1.19
C LEU A 97 -19.38 -0.04 0.06
N ARG A 98 -19.76 -1.33 -0.02
CA ARG A 98 -19.37 -2.20 -1.13
C ARG A 98 -19.95 -1.72 -2.46
N ASN A 99 -21.22 -1.30 -2.49
CA ASN A 99 -21.84 -0.77 -3.71
C ASN A 99 -21.17 0.54 -4.16
N LEU A 100 -20.89 1.47 -3.24
CA LEU A 100 -20.13 2.69 -3.55
C LEU A 100 -18.74 2.37 -4.12
N HIS A 101 -18.05 1.41 -3.51
CA HIS A 101 -16.75 0.94 -3.99
C HIS A 101 -16.83 0.38 -5.42
N PHE A 102 -17.77 -0.52 -5.70
CA PHE A 102 -17.93 -1.11 -7.04
C PHE A 102 -18.37 -0.09 -8.09
N GLU A 103 -19.24 0.85 -7.74
CA GLU A 103 -19.59 1.95 -8.64
C GLU A 103 -18.40 2.86 -8.93
N LEU A 104 -17.51 3.08 -7.96
CA LEU A 104 -16.24 3.78 -8.18
C LEU A 104 -15.35 2.99 -9.14
N GLN A 105 -15.26 1.65 -9.00
CA GLN A 105 -14.48 0.82 -9.92
C GLN A 105 -14.98 0.91 -11.36
N LYS A 106 -16.31 0.88 -11.58
CA LYS A 106 -16.91 1.07 -12.92
C LYS A 106 -16.55 2.42 -13.51
N TYR A 107 -16.74 3.49 -12.73
CA TYR A 107 -16.37 4.84 -13.12
C TYR A 107 -14.89 4.93 -13.54
N LEU A 108 -13.98 4.36 -12.74
CA LEU A 108 -12.56 4.35 -13.07
C LEU A 108 -12.28 3.60 -14.39
N ALA A 109 -12.90 2.45 -14.61
CA ALA A 109 -12.67 1.65 -15.83
C ALA A 109 -13.24 2.32 -17.10
N GLU A 110 -14.41 2.94 -17.00
CA GLU A 110 -15.16 3.46 -18.15
C GLU A 110 -14.84 4.92 -18.47
N GLU A 111 -14.65 5.75 -17.44
CA GLU A 111 -14.61 7.21 -17.59
C GLU A 111 -13.23 7.81 -17.33
N VAL A 112 -12.33 7.10 -16.63
CA VAL A 112 -11.02 7.65 -16.23
C VAL A 112 -9.84 6.95 -16.88
N LEU A 113 -9.73 5.64 -16.69
CA LEU A 113 -8.55 4.85 -17.08
C LEU A 113 -8.66 4.31 -18.51
N GLY A 114 -9.87 4.05 -18.98
CA GLY A 114 -10.13 3.55 -20.33
C GLY A 114 -9.76 2.09 -20.57
N PHE A 115 -9.36 1.34 -19.52
CA PHE A 115 -9.07 -0.08 -19.58
C PHE A 115 -9.82 -0.87 -18.50
N ASP A 116 -9.95 -2.18 -18.71
CA ASP A 116 -10.57 -3.07 -17.72
C ASP A 116 -9.52 -3.63 -16.75
N PHE A 117 -9.93 -3.93 -15.53
CA PHE A 117 -9.05 -4.40 -14.47
C PHE A 117 -9.80 -5.29 -13.47
N ILE A 118 -9.05 -6.11 -12.75
CA ILE A 118 -9.55 -6.72 -11.52
C ILE A 118 -9.29 -5.78 -10.35
N CYS A 119 -10.19 -5.74 -9.39
CA CYS A 119 -10.12 -4.84 -8.24
C CYS A 119 -10.23 -5.60 -6.93
N GLN A 120 -9.56 -5.07 -5.89
CA GLN A 120 -9.69 -5.60 -4.54
C GLN A 120 -11.15 -5.55 -4.12
N GLU A 121 -11.71 -6.67 -3.64
CA GLU A 121 -13.14 -6.76 -3.36
C GLU A 121 -13.58 -5.83 -2.21
N ILE A 122 -12.77 -5.76 -1.17
CA ILE A 122 -13.05 -4.98 0.04
C ILE A 122 -11.97 -3.89 0.17
N PRO A 123 -12.32 -2.60 0.05
CA PRO A 123 -11.37 -1.52 0.29
C PRO A 123 -11.01 -1.46 1.77
N THR A 124 -9.82 -0.99 2.09
CA THR A 124 -9.38 -0.79 3.46
C THR A 124 -9.70 0.63 3.90
N VAL A 125 -10.41 0.79 5.01
CA VAL A 125 -10.62 2.10 5.65
C VAL A 125 -9.56 2.30 6.73
N ARG A 126 -8.88 3.45 6.69
CA ARG A 126 -7.83 3.79 7.64
C ARG A 126 -8.16 5.07 8.40
N PHE A 127 -7.95 5.03 9.71
CA PHE A 127 -8.06 6.15 10.62
C PHE A 127 -6.67 6.46 11.17
N HIS A 128 -6.16 7.64 10.84
CA HIS A 128 -4.86 8.12 11.28
C HIS A 128 -5.09 9.26 12.29
N PHE A 129 -5.22 8.86 13.56
CA PHE A 129 -5.42 9.77 14.68
C PHE A 129 -4.11 10.49 15.04
N PRO A 130 -4.17 11.69 15.64
CA PRO A 130 -3.01 12.43 16.12
C PRO A 130 -2.53 11.88 17.47
N VAL A 131 -2.08 10.61 17.45
CA VAL A 131 -1.54 9.87 18.59
C VAL A 131 -0.25 9.16 18.16
N PRO A 132 0.68 8.88 19.09
CA PRO A 132 1.91 8.17 18.75
C PRO A 132 1.65 6.82 18.07
N LEU A 133 2.47 6.49 17.07
CA LEU A 133 2.47 5.16 16.47
C LEU A 133 3.19 4.16 17.39
N ILE A 134 3.07 2.87 17.07
CA ILE A 134 3.70 1.80 17.87
C ILE A 134 5.22 1.96 18.00
N GLU A 135 5.79 1.35 19.05
CA GLU A 135 7.23 1.32 19.27
C GLU A 135 7.97 0.48 18.23
N ALA A 136 7.30 -0.53 17.65
CA ALA A 136 7.88 -1.28 16.55
C ALA A 136 8.15 -0.35 15.37
N TYR A 137 9.21 -0.64 14.63
CA TYR A 137 9.68 0.17 13.52
C TYR A 137 10.29 1.52 13.92
N ARG A 138 10.73 1.72 15.16
CA ARG A 138 11.50 2.92 15.54
C ARG A 138 13.01 2.73 15.45
N SER A 139 13.72 3.79 15.08
CA SER A 139 15.17 3.88 15.24
C SER A 139 15.55 4.04 16.72
N SER A 140 16.84 3.93 17.04
CA SER A 140 17.37 4.21 18.38
C SER A 140 17.08 5.64 18.86
N GLU A 141 16.86 6.58 17.94
CA GLU A 141 16.53 7.98 18.19
C GLU A 141 15.01 8.23 18.27
N GLY A 142 14.19 7.17 18.18
CA GLY A 142 12.73 7.25 18.27
C GLY A 142 12.02 7.62 16.96
N VAL A 143 12.74 7.76 15.84
CA VAL A 143 12.14 8.06 14.53
C VAL A 143 11.36 6.86 14.02
N TYR A 144 10.10 7.04 13.66
CA TYR A 144 9.26 5.98 13.09
C TYR A 144 9.63 5.68 11.62
N LEU A 145 9.93 4.42 11.33
CA LEU A 145 10.46 3.90 10.05
C LEU A 145 9.48 2.90 9.42
N GLY A 146 8.18 3.21 9.45
CA GLY A 146 7.12 2.36 8.89
C GLY A 146 7.03 2.32 7.36
N HIS A 147 7.88 3.05 6.64
CA HIS A 147 7.90 3.12 5.17
C HIS A 147 8.19 1.76 4.53
N HIS A 148 7.57 1.43 3.41
CA HIS A 148 7.78 0.19 2.65
C HIS A 148 7.29 0.32 1.20
N SER A 149 7.68 -0.64 0.36
CA SER A 149 6.93 -0.97 -0.86
C SER A 149 6.02 -2.17 -0.59
N ASP A 150 4.82 -2.17 -1.19
CA ASP A 150 3.91 -3.32 -1.12
C ASP A 150 4.50 -4.56 -1.80
N THR A 151 5.35 -4.38 -2.80
CA THR A 151 6.00 -5.50 -3.50
C THR A 151 6.92 -6.31 -2.59
N MET A 152 7.50 -5.69 -1.55
CA MET A 152 8.26 -6.36 -0.49
C MET A 152 7.40 -7.23 0.44
N LEU A 153 6.07 -7.08 0.34
CA LEU A 153 5.05 -7.87 1.04
C LEU A 153 4.38 -8.89 0.10
N GLY A 154 5.00 -9.16 -1.06
CA GLY A 154 4.54 -10.19 -1.99
C GLY A 154 3.46 -9.73 -2.97
N HIS A 155 3.25 -8.42 -3.10
CA HIS A 155 2.37 -7.86 -4.13
C HIS A 155 3.02 -7.92 -5.53
N PRO A 156 2.23 -8.08 -6.61
CA PRO A 156 2.74 -8.10 -7.97
C PRO A 156 3.08 -6.68 -8.47
N PHE A 157 4.08 -6.58 -9.35
CA PHE A 157 4.49 -5.29 -9.96
C PHE A 157 3.44 -4.72 -10.93
N ALA A 158 2.53 -5.57 -11.41
CA ALA A 158 1.41 -5.17 -12.27
C ALA A 158 0.24 -4.52 -11.51
N GLU A 159 0.33 -4.46 -10.18
CA GLU A 159 -0.66 -3.75 -9.36
C GLU A 159 -0.57 -2.24 -9.55
N ILE A 160 -1.68 -1.58 -9.28
CA ILE A 160 -1.76 -0.14 -9.07
C ILE A 160 -2.44 0.07 -7.73
N ASN A 161 -1.78 0.81 -6.85
CA ASN A 161 -2.36 1.22 -5.59
C ASN A 161 -3.27 2.42 -5.82
N CYS A 162 -4.49 2.37 -5.29
CA CYS A 162 -5.44 3.45 -5.31
C CYS A 162 -5.70 3.92 -3.88
N TRP A 163 -5.34 5.15 -3.56
CA TRP A 163 -5.53 5.75 -2.23
C TRP A 163 -6.25 7.08 -2.34
N PHE A 164 -7.22 7.32 -1.46
CA PHE A 164 -7.92 8.60 -1.43
C PHE A 164 -8.32 8.97 0.00
N PRO A 165 -8.15 10.25 0.39
CA PRO A 165 -8.56 10.67 1.71
C PRO A 165 -10.06 11.07 1.71
N LEU A 166 -10.71 10.78 2.82
CA LEU A 166 -12.08 11.24 3.11
C LEU A 166 -12.07 12.55 3.90
N THR A 167 -10.90 13.04 4.31
CA THR A 167 -10.63 14.28 5.03
C THR A 167 -9.47 14.99 4.36
N GLU A 168 -9.43 16.32 4.35
CA GLU A 168 -8.24 17.02 3.86
C GLU A 168 -6.98 16.56 4.62
N CYS A 169 -5.88 16.31 3.89
CA CYS A 169 -4.62 15.92 4.49
C CYS A 169 -3.42 16.58 3.83
N SER A 170 -2.41 16.89 4.65
CA SER A 170 -1.16 17.51 4.28
C SER A 170 -0.10 17.21 5.35
N GLN A 171 1.18 17.43 5.06
CA GLN A 171 2.24 17.30 6.07
C GLN A 171 2.19 15.94 6.78
N THR A 172 2.17 15.90 8.11
CA THR A 172 2.35 14.67 8.87
C THR A 172 1.13 13.74 8.88
N ASN A 173 -0.08 14.28 8.65
CA ASN A 173 -1.27 13.43 8.54
C ASN A 173 -1.45 12.82 7.14
N ALA A 174 -0.70 13.27 6.11
CA ALA A 174 -0.76 12.75 4.74
C ALA A 174 -0.03 11.40 4.57
N LEU A 175 -0.28 10.73 3.44
CA LEU A 175 0.52 9.58 3.03
C LEU A 175 1.91 10.11 2.64
N GLN A 176 2.97 9.53 3.21
CA GLN A 176 4.33 9.80 2.77
C GLN A 176 4.63 8.86 1.61
N LEU A 177 5.12 9.39 0.49
CA LEU A 177 5.34 8.65 -0.75
C LEU A 177 6.64 9.13 -1.41
N SER A 178 7.41 8.18 -1.94
CA SER A 178 8.58 8.48 -2.76
C SER A 178 8.23 8.67 -4.23
N SER A 179 9.09 9.39 -4.96
CA SER A 179 9.07 9.35 -6.41
C SER A 179 9.48 7.96 -6.93
N LEU A 180 9.18 7.68 -8.20
CA LEU A 180 9.65 6.47 -8.89
C LEU A 180 11.18 6.48 -9.08
N GLU A 181 11.78 7.67 -9.23
CA GLU A 181 13.24 7.82 -9.39
C GLU A 181 13.99 7.47 -8.11
N ASP A 182 13.51 8.00 -6.97
CA ASP A 182 14.07 7.70 -5.66
C ASP A 182 13.91 6.22 -5.29
N GLU A 183 12.72 5.67 -5.56
CA GLU A 183 12.36 4.28 -5.31
C GLU A 183 13.34 3.32 -5.98
N LYS A 184 13.70 3.58 -7.25
CA LYS A 184 14.65 2.74 -7.97
C LYS A 184 15.97 2.61 -7.23
N SER A 185 16.55 3.71 -6.75
CA SER A 185 17.82 3.68 -5.99
C SER A 185 17.68 2.88 -4.69
N ILE A 186 16.56 3.05 -3.99
CA ILE A 186 16.27 2.37 -2.73
C ILE A 186 16.11 0.85 -2.93
N LEU A 187 15.34 0.45 -3.95
CA LEU A 187 15.08 -0.96 -4.25
C LEU A 187 16.28 -1.64 -4.88
N GLU A 188 17.07 -0.97 -5.73
CA GLU A 188 18.29 -1.52 -6.33
C GLU A 188 19.29 -1.89 -5.24
N SER A 189 19.50 -1.02 -4.25
CA SER A 189 20.39 -1.32 -3.11
C SER A 189 19.94 -2.57 -2.34
N LEU A 190 18.65 -2.68 -2.01
CA LEU A 190 18.12 -3.87 -1.34
C LEU A 190 18.22 -5.13 -2.22
N CYS A 191 17.90 -5.02 -3.51
CA CYS A 191 17.93 -6.15 -4.43
C CYS A 191 19.36 -6.65 -4.66
N GLN A 192 20.36 -5.77 -4.70
CA GLN A 192 21.77 -6.16 -4.78
C GLN A 192 22.19 -7.03 -3.60
N ASP A 193 21.79 -6.69 -2.37
CA ASP A 193 22.10 -7.46 -1.16
C ASP A 193 21.58 -8.91 -1.22
N ILE A 194 20.48 -9.14 -1.95
CA ILE A 194 19.85 -10.45 -2.12
C ILE A 194 20.08 -11.06 -3.51
N ALA A 195 21.02 -10.52 -4.29
CA ALA A 195 21.31 -10.94 -5.66
C ALA A 195 20.07 -11.01 -6.57
N TYR A 196 19.12 -10.09 -6.37
CA TYR A 196 17.85 -9.95 -7.08
C TYR A 196 16.92 -11.17 -6.95
N ASP A 197 17.09 -12.01 -5.92
CA ASP A 197 16.26 -13.20 -5.70
C ASP A 197 14.79 -12.83 -5.44
N ALA A 198 13.90 -13.18 -6.37
CA ALA A 198 12.49 -12.76 -6.31
C ALA A 198 11.72 -13.38 -5.14
N ASP A 199 12.07 -14.61 -4.78
CA ASP A 199 11.45 -15.28 -3.64
C ASP A 199 11.83 -14.62 -2.32
N THR A 200 13.10 -14.30 -2.13
CA THR A 200 13.61 -13.58 -0.96
C THR A 200 13.00 -12.19 -0.89
N TYR A 201 12.95 -11.47 -2.02
CA TYR A 201 12.34 -10.14 -2.08
C TYR A 201 10.87 -10.17 -1.65
N HIS A 202 10.06 -11.03 -2.28
CA HIS A 202 8.63 -11.05 -2.00
C HIS A 202 8.27 -11.65 -0.65
N LYS A 203 9.08 -12.56 -0.09
CA LYS A 203 8.78 -13.24 1.19
C LYS A 203 9.42 -12.57 2.40
N GLN A 204 10.58 -11.95 2.23
CA GLN A 204 11.41 -11.43 3.32
C GLN A 204 11.83 -9.96 3.11
N GLY A 205 11.52 -9.36 1.96
CA GLY A 205 11.96 -8.01 1.59
C GLY A 205 11.60 -6.96 2.64
N ARG A 206 10.38 -7.00 3.20
CA ARG A 206 9.97 -6.03 4.25
C ARG A 206 10.87 -6.08 5.48
N ASN A 207 11.21 -7.29 5.93
CA ASN A 207 12.06 -7.50 7.10
C ASN A 207 13.50 -7.11 6.82
N LEU A 208 14.03 -7.48 5.65
CA LEU A 208 15.39 -7.13 5.23
C LEU A 208 15.53 -5.62 5.04
N PHE A 209 14.56 -4.97 4.41
CA PHE A 209 14.48 -3.53 4.27
C PHE A 209 14.53 -2.82 5.61
N TYR A 210 13.70 -3.24 6.57
CA TYR A 210 13.71 -2.66 7.91
C TYR A 210 15.04 -2.90 8.64
N GLN A 211 15.62 -4.10 8.55
CA GLN A 211 16.94 -4.37 9.13
C GLN A 211 18.02 -3.48 8.53
N LYS A 212 17.97 -3.20 7.22
CA LYS A 212 18.89 -2.30 6.54
C LYS A 212 18.73 -0.86 7.03
N LEU A 213 17.51 -0.37 7.15
CA LEU A 213 17.22 0.96 7.73
C LEU A 213 17.81 1.14 9.13
N ILE A 214 17.76 0.10 9.96
CA ILE A 214 18.31 0.16 11.34
C ILE A 214 19.85 0.12 11.34
N LYS A 215 20.47 -0.62 10.42
CA LYS A 215 21.92 -0.84 10.41
C LYS A 215 22.71 0.21 9.65
N GLU A 216 22.10 0.83 8.64
CA GLU A 216 22.80 1.67 7.66
C GLU A 216 22.21 3.09 7.66
N ASP A 217 22.92 4.03 8.27
CA ASP A 217 22.48 5.42 8.41
C ASP A 217 22.29 6.12 7.06
N GLU A 218 23.17 5.88 6.10
CA GLU A 218 23.06 6.47 4.75
C GLU A 218 21.81 5.95 4.02
N TYR A 219 21.54 4.64 4.10
CA TYR A 219 20.34 4.04 3.52
C TYR A 219 19.07 4.55 4.20
N ARG A 220 19.10 4.69 5.53
CA ARG A 220 18.00 5.28 6.29
C ARG A 220 17.73 6.73 5.87
N GLN A 221 18.78 7.54 5.73
CA GLN A 221 18.64 8.94 5.35
C GLN A 221 18.13 9.08 3.91
N LEU A 222 18.58 8.21 2.99
CA LEU A 222 18.04 8.13 1.63
C LEU A 222 16.53 7.90 1.67
N VAL A 223 16.06 6.85 2.35
CA VAL A 223 14.63 6.54 2.42
C VAL A 223 13.81 7.66 3.05
N ILE A 224 14.28 8.23 4.16
CA ILE A 224 13.59 9.33 4.84
C ILE A 224 13.50 10.57 3.94
N ASN A 225 14.60 10.93 3.26
CA ASN A 225 14.64 12.11 2.41
C ASN A 225 13.83 11.94 1.12
N SER A 226 13.63 10.72 0.66
CA SER A 226 12.86 10.44 -0.55
C SER A 226 11.35 10.37 -0.32
N CYS A 227 10.87 10.22 0.92
CA CYS A 227 9.45 10.11 1.21
C CYS A 227 8.87 11.48 1.60
N HIS A 228 7.89 11.95 0.83
CA HIS A 228 7.28 13.27 1.03
C HIS A 228 5.76 13.19 1.21
N PRO A 229 5.16 14.13 1.95
CA PRO A 229 3.73 14.13 2.19
C PRO A 229 2.95 14.48 0.92
N VAL A 230 2.02 13.61 0.53
CA VAL A 230 1.13 13.86 -0.61
C VAL A 230 -0.11 14.61 -0.14
N ALA A 231 -0.09 15.94 -0.29
CA ALA A 231 -1.23 16.78 0.06
C ALA A 231 -2.44 16.45 -0.84
N MET A 232 -3.60 16.20 -0.23
CA MET A 232 -4.80 15.78 -0.93
C MET A 232 -6.09 16.31 -0.28
N GLN A 233 -7.09 16.53 -1.13
CA GLN A 233 -8.43 17.00 -0.76
C GLN A 233 -9.47 15.88 -0.89
N TYR A 234 -10.60 16.03 -0.20
CA TYR A 234 -11.74 15.14 -0.42
C TYR A 234 -12.26 15.27 -1.86
N GLY A 235 -12.44 14.15 -2.54
CA GLY A 235 -12.76 14.11 -3.98
C GLY A 235 -11.55 13.89 -4.89
N GLU A 236 -10.33 13.80 -4.33
CA GLU A 236 -9.14 13.40 -5.07
C GLU A 236 -8.81 11.92 -4.84
N LEU A 237 -8.26 11.26 -5.86
CA LEU A 237 -7.75 9.88 -5.77
C LEU A 237 -6.34 9.82 -6.35
N LEU A 238 -5.46 9.16 -5.62
CA LEU A 238 -4.06 8.92 -5.97
C LEU A 238 -3.92 7.48 -6.48
N LEU A 239 -3.45 7.34 -7.70
CA LEU A 239 -2.95 6.09 -8.25
C LEU A 239 -1.43 6.12 -8.17
N PHE A 240 -0.80 5.04 -7.70
CA PHE A 240 0.64 4.95 -7.67
C PHE A 240 1.15 3.53 -7.86
N ASP A 241 2.38 3.43 -8.35
CA ASP A 241 3.09 2.19 -8.58
C ASP A 241 3.35 1.47 -7.24
N PRO A 242 3.12 0.14 -7.14
CA PRO A 242 3.27 -0.61 -5.91
C PRO A 242 4.72 -0.63 -5.41
N ARG A 243 5.69 -0.30 -6.27
CA ARG A 243 7.09 -0.17 -5.91
C ARG A 243 7.41 1.08 -5.11
N CYS A 244 6.64 2.16 -5.27
CA CYS A 244 6.90 3.41 -4.54
C CYS A 244 6.97 3.16 -3.04
N ILE A 245 8.01 3.71 -2.41
CA ILE A 245 8.20 3.60 -0.97
C ILE A 245 7.21 4.55 -0.31
N HIS A 246 6.39 4.02 0.58
CA HIS A 246 5.32 4.78 1.21
C HIS A 246 5.04 4.33 2.63
N GLY A 247 4.35 5.19 3.38
CA GLY A 247 3.94 4.89 4.75
C GLY A 247 3.30 6.08 5.44
N PRO A 248 2.77 5.88 6.67
CA PRO A 248 2.39 7.00 7.52
C PRO A 248 3.63 7.63 8.17
N ALA A 249 3.61 8.95 8.32
CA ALA A 249 4.37 9.62 9.37
C ALA A 249 3.57 9.57 10.68
N GLU A 250 4.16 9.91 11.83
CA GLU A 250 3.35 10.18 13.01
C GLU A 250 2.51 11.43 12.78
N ASN A 251 1.19 11.32 12.92
CA ASN A 251 0.30 12.46 12.79
C ASN A 251 0.51 13.45 13.95
N GLN A 252 1.16 14.56 13.66
CA GLN A 252 1.40 15.67 14.58
C GLN A 252 0.43 16.84 14.34
N GLU A 253 -0.52 16.68 13.42
CA GLU A 253 -1.59 17.65 13.20
C GLU A 253 -2.66 17.54 14.30
N GLU A 254 -3.55 18.52 14.41
CA GLU A 254 -4.64 18.48 15.41
C GLU A 254 -5.88 17.68 14.96
N ARG A 255 -5.81 17.07 13.75
CA ARG A 255 -6.96 16.49 13.03
C ARG A 255 -6.73 15.03 12.69
N THR A 256 -7.78 14.21 12.77
CA THR A 256 -7.78 12.85 12.26
C THR A 256 -7.79 12.85 10.73
N ARG A 257 -6.91 12.05 10.10
CA ARG A 257 -7.10 11.69 8.68
C ARG A 257 -7.90 10.40 8.58
N VAL A 258 -9.01 10.44 7.86
CA VAL A 258 -9.70 9.23 7.38
C VAL A 258 -9.37 9.04 5.90
N SER A 259 -9.03 7.82 5.50
CA SER A 259 -8.71 7.50 4.11
C SER A 259 -9.15 6.10 3.74
N MET A 260 -9.23 5.84 2.44
CA MET A 260 -9.51 4.52 1.89
C MET A 260 -8.44 4.14 0.87
N ASP A 261 -8.08 2.85 0.84
CA ASP A 261 -7.23 2.27 -0.19
C ASP A 261 -7.78 0.96 -0.75
N PHE A 262 -7.49 0.74 -2.01
CA PHE A 262 -7.73 -0.52 -2.70
C PHE A 262 -6.66 -0.71 -3.79
N ARG A 263 -6.62 -1.91 -4.35
CA ARG A 263 -5.67 -2.29 -5.39
C ARG A 263 -6.41 -2.70 -6.64
N ILE A 264 -5.82 -2.39 -7.80
CA ILE A 264 -6.29 -2.88 -9.10
C ILE A 264 -5.13 -3.49 -9.87
N ILE A 265 -5.43 -4.43 -10.78
CA ILE A 265 -4.46 -4.94 -11.75
C ILE A 265 -5.15 -4.89 -13.12
N PRO A 266 -4.57 -4.24 -14.15
CA PRO A 266 -5.11 -4.29 -15.51
C PRO A 266 -5.36 -5.74 -15.93
N LEU A 267 -6.52 -6.00 -16.53
CA LEU A 267 -6.96 -7.36 -16.79
C LEU A 267 -5.96 -8.14 -17.64
N GLU A 268 -5.46 -7.50 -18.70
CA GLU A 268 -4.45 -8.07 -19.58
C GLU A 268 -3.14 -8.40 -18.84
N SER A 269 -2.73 -7.55 -17.90
CA SER A 269 -1.54 -7.79 -17.07
C SER A 269 -1.76 -8.98 -16.14
N TYR A 270 -2.94 -9.06 -15.50
CA TYR A 270 -3.29 -10.18 -14.63
C TYR A 270 -3.30 -11.52 -15.37
N GLU A 271 -3.88 -11.56 -16.58
CA GLU A 271 -3.95 -12.79 -17.39
C GLU A 271 -2.56 -13.29 -17.86
N LYS A 272 -1.57 -12.40 -17.91
CA LYS A 272 -0.18 -12.74 -18.26
C LYS A 272 0.68 -13.10 -17.05
N MET A 273 0.17 -12.96 -15.82
CA MET A 273 0.93 -13.33 -14.62
C MET A 273 1.15 -14.84 -14.57
N THR A 274 2.42 -15.25 -14.54
CA THR A 274 2.82 -16.66 -14.44
C THR A 274 3.12 -17.11 -13.01
N ARG A 275 3.37 -16.14 -12.12
CA ARG A 275 3.71 -16.35 -10.72
C ARG A 275 2.47 -16.24 -9.83
N GLU A 276 2.32 -17.16 -8.88
CA GLU A 276 1.33 -17.02 -7.80
C GLU A 276 1.88 -16.06 -6.75
N TYR A 277 1.18 -14.95 -6.52
CA TYR A 277 1.54 -13.96 -5.51
C TYR A 277 0.69 -14.15 -4.25
N ARG A 278 1.32 -13.95 -3.09
CA ARG A 278 0.67 -14.07 -1.77
C ARG A 278 1.11 -12.97 -0.85
N SER A 279 0.16 -12.37 -0.15
CA SER A 279 0.44 -11.35 0.86
C SER A 279 1.28 -11.97 1.98
N GLN A 280 2.40 -11.33 2.30
CA GLN A 280 3.19 -11.61 3.49
C GLN A 280 2.75 -10.77 4.70
N GLY A 281 1.69 -9.98 4.53
CA GLY A 281 0.99 -9.32 5.63
C GLY A 281 0.11 -10.31 6.41
N ARG A 282 -0.77 -9.76 7.26
CA ARG A 282 -1.62 -10.53 8.17
C ARG A 282 -2.50 -11.59 7.47
N SER A 283 -2.91 -11.33 6.24
CA SER A 283 -3.97 -12.12 5.59
C SER A 283 -3.47 -13.45 5.01
N GLY A 284 -2.21 -13.52 4.54
CA GLY A 284 -1.69 -14.70 3.82
C GLY A 284 -2.42 -15.02 2.50
N ARG A 285 -3.33 -14.13 2.07
CA ARG A 285 -4.26 -14.36 0.95
C ARG A 285 -3.54 -14.32 -0.39
N LYS A 286 -4.12 -15.00 -1.38
CA LYS A 286 -3.64 -14.98 -2.75
C LYS A 286 -4.09 -13.71 -3.45
N PHE A 287 -3.20 -13.12 -4.23
CA PHE A 287 -3.54 -12.08 -5.19
C PHE A 287 -4.19 -12.71 -6.42
N ALA A 288 -5.41 -13.22 -6.22
CA ALA A 288 -6.19 -13.92 -7.22
C ALA A 288 -7.68 -13.53 -7.14
N ARG A 289 -8.40 -13.72 -8.25
CA ARG A 289 -9.87 -13.59 -8.31
C ARG A 289 -10.56 -14.56 -7.35
N GLY A 290 -11.61 -14.07 -6.68
CA GLY A 290 -12.33 -14.82 -5.65
C GLY A 290 -11.56 -14.95 -4.33
N ASP A 291 -10.38 -14.32 -4.22
CA ASP A 291 -9.65 -14.16 -2.98
C ASP A 291 -9.45 -12.64 -2.72
N VAL A 292 -8.25 -12.08 -2.79
CA VAL A 292 -8.07 -10.62 -2.58
C VAL A 292 -8.87 -9.81 -3.60
N PHE A 293 -8.90 -10.28 -4.85
CA PHE A 293 -9.62 -9.62 -5.93
C PHE A 293 -11.01 -10.20 -6.10
N PHE A 294 -11.94 -9.34 -6.51
CA PHE A 294 -13.29 -9.78 -6.85
C PHE A 294 -13.26 -10.76 -8.04
N GLU A 295 -14.26 -11.64 -8.12
CA GLU A 295 -14.35 -12.67 -9.16
C GLU A 295 -14.48 -12.10 -10.58
N LYS A 296 -15.08 -10.92 -10.71
CA LYS A 296 -15.32 -10.22 -11.98
C LYS A 296 -14.40 -9.01 -12.13
N SER A 297 -14.16 -8.61 -13.37
CA SER A 297 -13.48 -7.34 -13.67
C SER A 297 -14.40 -6.15 -13.45
N ALA A 298 -13.83 -4.94 -13.43
CA ALA A 298 -14.57 -3.71 -13.20
C ALA A 298 -15.69 -3.48 -14.23
N LYS A 299 -15.46 -3.79 -15.51
CA LYS A 299 -16.50 -3.68 -16.57
C LYS A 299 -17.59 -4.77 -16.50
N GLN A 300 -17.45 -5.75 -15.60
CA GLN A 300 -18.40 -6.84 -15.39
C GLN A 300 -19.22 -6.69 -14.09
N LEU A 301 -18.95 -5.63 -13.31
CA LEU A 301 -19.65 -5.30 -12.06
C LEU A 301 -21.10 -4.83 -12.29
#